data_AF-A0A1Y0CB94-F1
#
_entry.id   AF-A0A1Y0CB94-F1
#
_cell.length_a   1.000
_cell.length_b   1.000
_cell.length_c   1.000
_cell.angle_alpha   90.00
_cell.angle_beta   90.00
_cell.angle_gamma   90.00
#
_symmetry.space_group_name_H-M   'P 1'
#
loop_
_entity.id
_entity.type
_entity.pdbx_description
1 polymer ?
#
loop_
_entity_poly.entity_id
_entity_poly.type
_entity_poly.pdbx_seq_one_letter_code
_entity_poly.pdbx_strand_id
1 'polypeptide(L)'
;MTVVAAAAMSACGTTTTGTPQAEPITQTSSTQPNPVATAETASASPSSSAKSQAAVPVPAAAWISADRIPQNSDQPWPDLADRAEPLGTNTFRLYGLCGATPSPIANGDNARAVVDNGDGHWSAEQVIVHYPGDPWTMGQTVSLDAANLQNVLTQCTSTAPGTTLQFTTPVSSRCPSVARGGCHQVAAEIRSADGQSTAHVYLANVGSTITELTVWANGTPSTPWAGAADEDVFAAMNPQLCTVWEC
;
A
#
# COMPACT_ATOMS: atom_id res chain seq x y z
N MET A 1 -36.72 -27.01 31.14
CA MET A 1 -37.46 -25.75 30.95
C MET A 1 -36.43 -24.65 30.80
N THR A 2 -36.15 -24.25 29.56
CA THR A 2 -35.20 -23.17 29.27
C THR A 2 -35.81 -22.34 28.16
N VAL A 3 -36.02 -21.05 28.45
CA VAL A 3 -36.80 -20.10 27.64
C VAL A 3 -35.92 -19.50 26.55
N VAL A 4 -36.41 -19.53 25.32
CA VAL A 4 -35.86 -18.84 24.15
C VAL A 4 -36.42 -17.41 24.12
N ALA A 5 -35.56 -16.40 24.06
CA ALA A 5 -35.96 -15.01 23.86
C ALA A 5 -35.57 -14.56 22.45
N ALA A 6 -36.58 -14.25 21.63
CA ALA A 6 -36.45 -13.58 20.35
C ALA A 6 -36.88 -12.11 20.53
N ALA A 7 -36.10 -11.17 19.98
CA ALA A 7 -36.50 -9.78 19.87
C ALA A 7 -36.46 -9.39 18.39
N ALA A 8 -37.60 -8.94 17.88
CA ALA A 8 -37.81 -8.48 16.52
C ALA A 8 -38.39 -7.06 16.52
N MET A 9 -37.82 -6.23 15.64
CA MET A 9 -38.41 -5.12 14.88
C MET A 9 -39.03 -3.93 15.63
N SER A 10 -38.56 -2.72 15.27
CA SER A 10 -39.34 -1.49 15.42
C SER A 10 -39.35 -0.75 14.09
N ALA A 11 -40.57 -0.35 13.71
CA ALA A 11 -40.97 0.15 12.41
C ALA A 11 -40.90 1.69 12.31
N CYS A 12 -40.83 2.15 11.06
CA CYS A 12 -40.98 3.54 10.63
C CYS A 12 -42.32 4.18 11.04
N GLY A 13 -42.28 5.47 11.37
CA GLY A 13 -43.46 6.33 11.44
C GLY A 13 -43.13 7.70 10.84
N THR A 14 -43.71 7.99 9.68
CA THR A 14 -43.76 9.30 9.02
C THR A 14 -45.11 9.96 9.30
N THR A 15 -45.18 11.23 9.69
CA THR A 15 -46.28 12.12 9.23
C THR A 15 -45.94 13.60 9.36
N THR A 16 -46.39 14.33 8.33
CA THR A 16 -46.18 15.72 7.92
C THR A 16 -47.25 16.68 8.45
N THR A 17 -46.90 17.95 8.64
CA THR A 17 -47.76 19.18 8.50
C THR A 17 -46.86 20.38 8.81
N GLY A 18 -46.75 21.51 8.12
CA GLY A 18 -47.38 22.16 6.97
C GLY A 18 -47.03 23.67 7.10
N THR A 19 -46.32 24.26 6.13
CA THR A 19 -46.02 25.71 5.97
C THR A 19 -47.27 26.46 5.47
N PRO A 20 -47.40 27.82 5.41
CA PRO A 20 -46.37 28.83 5.05
C PRO A 20 -46.45 30.22 5.75
N GLN A 21 -45.38 31.03 5.72
CA GLN A 21 -45.56 32.50 5.73
C GLN A 21 -44.41 33.23 5.03
N ALA A 22 -44.79 34.20 4.19
CA ALA A 22 -43.98 34.96 3.26
C ALA A 22 -43.23 36.16 3.89
N GLU A 23 -42.20 36.60 3.18
CA GLU A 23 -41.29 37.75 3.40
C GLU A 23 -41.98 39.11 3.57
N PRO A 24 -41.20 40.11 4.04
CA PRO A 24 -40.82 41.16 3.09
C PRO A 24 -39.33 41.52 3.09
N ILE A 25 -38.84 41.64 1.87
CA ILE A 25 -37.69 42.41 1.36
C ILE A 25 -37.31 43.68 2.14
N THR A 26 -36.00 43.89 2.30
CA THR A 26 -35.44 45.26 2.37
C THR A 26 -34.08 45.29 1.68
N GLN A 27 -34.00 46.09 0.61
CA GLN A 27 -32.80 46.42 -0.14
C GLN A 27 -31.99 47.45 0.63
N THR A 28 -30.66 47.33 0.65
CA THR A 28 -29.77 48.49 0.80
C THR A 28 -28.48 48.26 0.03
N SER A 29 -28.27 49.08 -0.99
CA SER A 29 -27.07 49.15 -1.82
C SER A 29 -25.96 49.95 -1.13
N SER A 30 -24.69 49.56 -1.31
CA SER A 30 -23.56 50.51 -1.38
C SER A 30 -22.28 49.88 -1.93
N THR A 31 -22.07 50.15 -3.22
CA THR A 31 -20.85 50.67 -3.87
C THR A 31 -19.45 50.23 -3.40
N GLN A 32 -18.79 49.47 -4.28
CA GLN A 32 -17.34 49.22 -4.34
C GLN A 32 -16.57 50.41 -4.96
N PRO A 33 -15.33 50.69 -4.51
CA PRO A 33 -14.33 51.31 -5.37
C PRO A 33 -13.11 50.39 -5.60
N ASN A 34 -12.71 50.33 -6.86
CA ASN A 34 -11.51 49.68 -7.40
C ASN A 34 -10.32 50.66 -7.32
N PRO A 35 -9.07 50.19 -7.12
CA PRO A 35 -7.92 50.90 -7.65
C PRO A 35 -7.11 50.04 -8.62
N VAL A 36 -6.90 50.64 -9.79
CA VAL A 36 -5.97 50.26 -10.86
C VAL A 36 -4.54 50.59 -10.43
N ALA A 37 -3.57 49.69 -10.66
CA ALA A 37 -2.17 50.06 -10.80
C ALA A 37 -1.35 49.00 -11.59
N THR A 38 -0.94 49.43 -12.78
CA THR A 38 0.35 49.24 -13.47
C THR A 38 0.85 47.82 -13.83
N ALA A 39 0.97 47.63 -15.15
CA ALA A 39 1.74 46.58 -15.79
C ALA A 39 3.25 46.77 -15.58
N GLU A 40 3.93 45.69 -15.21
CA GLU A 40 5.39 45.57 -15.26
C GLU A 40 5.73 44.40 -16.18
N THR A 41 6.40 44.70 -17.28
CA THR A 41 6.84 43.72 -18.28
C THR A 41 8.09 43.02 -17.75
N ALA A 42 7.95 41.78 -17.30
CA ALA A 42 9.08 40.89 -17.05
C ALA A 42 9.13 39.80 -18.14
N SER A 43 10.14 39.90 -19.02
CA SER A 43 10.56 38.81 -19.89
C SER A 43 10.99 37.61 -19.04
N ALA A 44 10.29 36.48 -19.16
CA ALA A 44 10.76 35.19 -18.67
C ALA A 44 11.19 34.34 -19.87
N SER A 45 12.49 34.06 -19.95
CA SER A 45 13.07 33.00 -20.79
C SER A 45 12.44 31.64 -20.45
N PRO A 46 12.39 30.68 -21.40
CA PRO A 46 11.69 29.42 -21.18
C PRO A 46 12.51 28.53 -20.23
N SER A 47 12.08 28.45 -18.97
CA SER A 47 12.55 27.39 -18.09
C SER A 47 11.97 26.06 -18.56
N SER A 48 12.87 25.11 -18.82
CA SER A 48 12.59 23.71 -19.14
C SER A 48 11.34 23.20 -18.44
N SER A 49 10.47 22.55 -19.21
CA SER A 49 9.32 21.80 -18.72
C SER A 49 9.80 20.71 -17.74
N ALA A 50 9.92 21.08 -16.46
CA ALA A 50 9.89 20.11 -15.38
C ALA A 50 8.54 19.44 -15.49
N LYS A 51 8.50 18.19 -15.95
CA LYS A 51 7.32 17.33 -15.82
C LYS A 51 6.99 17.37 -14.33
N SER A 52 5.89 18.03 -13.97
CA SER A 52 5.38 18.01 -12.60
C SER A 52 5.15 16.54 -12.27
N GLN A 53 6.00 15.96 -11.42
CA GLN A 53 5.78 14.61 -10.92
C GLN A 53 4.41 14.61 -10.23
N ALA A 54 3.56 13.65 -10.58
CA ALA A 54 2.29 13.48 -9.89
C ALA A 54 2.58 13.23 -8.41
N ALA A 55 1.80 13.85 -7.52
CA ALA A 55 1.95 13.65 -6.09
C ALA A 55 1.74 12.16 -5.75
N VAL A 56 2.66 11.59 -4.98
CA VAL A 56 2.54 10.24 -4.45
C VAL A 56 1.66 10.31 -3.19
N PRO A 57 0.56 9.54 -3.12
CA PRO A 57 -0.38 9.65 -2.00
C PRO A 57 0.09 8.96 -0.71
N VAL A 58 1.11 8.08 -0.79
CA VAL A 58 1.66 7.36 0.37
C VAL A 58 2.68 8.23 1.13
N PRO A 59 2.47 8.53 2.42
CA PRO A 59 3.40 9.34 3.21
C PRO A 59 4.76 8.70 3.42
N ALA A 60 5.82 9.52 3.52
CA ALA A 60 7.20 9.05 3.72
C ALA A 60 7.37 8.15 4.96
N ALA A 61 6.63 8.42 6.04
CA ALA A 61 6.68 7.63 7.27
C ALA A 61 6.05 6.22 7.16
N ALA A 62 5.40 5.87 6.04
CA ALA A 62 4.84 4.54 5.82
C ALA A 62 5.86 3.54 5.25
N TRP A 63 6.99 4.01 4.72
CA TRP A 63 8.00 3.17 4.08
C TRP A 63 8.90 2.52 5.12
N ILE A 64 9.38 1.30 4.83
CA ILE A 64 10.40 0.67 5.66
C ILE A 64 11.68 1.52 5.63
N SER A 65 12.33 1.70 6.78
CA SER A 65 13.63 2.38 6.84
C SER A 65 14.68 1.61 6.02
N ALA A 66 15.47 2.31 5.23
CA ALA A 66 16.43 1.71 4.30
C ALA A 66 17.44 0.77 4.98
N ASP A 67 17.88 1.13 6.19
CA ASP A 67 18.82 0.35 6.99
C ASP A 67 18.24 -0.98 7.52
N ARG A 68 16.92 -1.14 7.40
CA ARG A 68 16.17 -2.31 7.85
C ARG A 68 15.70 -3.21 6.71
N ILE A 69 15.97 -2.84 5.46
CA ILE A 69 15.76 -3.72 4.31
C ILE A 69 16.86 -4.79 4.31
N PRO A 70 16.54 -6.09 4.10
CA PRO A 70 17.54 -7.15 3.98
C PRO A 70 18.68 -6.82 3.01
N GLN A 71 19.89 -7.32 3.25
CA GLN A 71 21.13 -7.02 2.50
C GLN A 71 21.74 -5.62 2.72
N ASN A 72 21.17 -4.76 3.58
CA ASN A 72 21.69 -3.39 3.75
C ASN A 72 23.16 -3.30 4.17
N SER A 73 23.68 -4.27 4.95
CA SER A 73 25.09 -4.26 5.39
C SER A 73 26.09 -4.37 4.24
N ASP A 74 25.76 -5.17 3.23
CA ASP A 74 26.62 -5.42 2.07
C ASP A 74 26.27 -4.48 0.92
N GLN A 75 24.99 -4.10 0.82
CA GLN A 75 24.46 -3.26 -0.23
C GLN A 75 23.47 -2.24 0.35
N PRO A 76 23.96 -1.06 0.78
CA PRO A 76 23.13 -0.04 1.38
C PRO A 76 22.00 0.40 0.45
N TRP A 77 20.79 0.47 0.99
CA TRP A 77 19.63 0.90 0.23
C TRP A 77 19.45 2.42 0.32
N PRO A 78 18.99 3.06 -0.77
CA PRO A 78 18.48 4.42 -0.68
C PRO A 78 17.16 4.44 0.11
N ASP A 79 16.75 5.62 0.58
CA ASP A 79 15.40 5.81 1.10
C ASP A 79 14.36 5.50 0.01
N LEU A 80 13.41 4.61 0.33
CA LEU A 80 12.36 4.21 -0.60
C LEU A 80 11.33 5.34 -0.78
N ALA A 81 11.09 6.17 0.24
CA ALA A 81 10.16 7.29 0.14
C ALA A 81 10.58 8.30 -0.93
N ASP A 82 11.90 8.55 -1.06
CA ASP A 82 12.47 9.45 -2.07
C ASP A 82 12.38 8.90 -3.50
N ARG A 83 12.09 7.60 -3.65
CA ARG A 83 11.94 6.90 -4.93
C ARG A 83 10.51 6.48 -5.21
N ALA A 84 9.59 6.84 -4.32
CA ALA A 84 8.21 6.47 -4.44
C ALA A 84 7.61 7.10 -5.70
N GLU A 85 6.79 6.32 -6.39
CA GLU A 85 6.02 6.74 -7.53
C GLU A 85 4.61 6.16 -7.45
N PRO A 86 3.61 6.78 -8.12
CA PRO A 86 2.28 6.20 -8.20
C PRO A 86 2.36 4.77 -8.78
N LEU A 87 1.53 3.86 -8.25
CA LEU A 87 1.53 2.47 -8.72
C LEU A 87 1.18 2.40 -10.23
N GLY A 88 0.21 3.23 -10.66
CA GLY A 88 -0.19 3.35 -12.05
C GLY A 88 -0.81 2.05 -12.58
N THR A 89 -0.25 1.50 -13.66
CA THR A 89 -0.65 0.19 -14.22
C THR A 89 0.14 -0.98 -13.64
N ASN A 90 1.08 -0.72 -12.73
CA ASN A 90 1.84 -1.77 -12.06
C ASN A 90 0.97 -2.42 -10.97
N THR A 91 1.52 -3.47 -10.36
CA THR A 91 0.89 -4.21 -9.27
C THR A 91 1.97 -4.71 -8.31
N PHE A 92 1.58 -5.50 -7.32
CA PHE A 92 2.47 -6.26 -6.46
C PHE A 92 3.43 -7.15 -7.27
N ARG A 93 4.71 -7.17 -6.90
CA ARG A 93 5.73 -7.92 -7.64
C ARG A 93 5.49 -9.42 -7.57
N LEU A 94 4.82 -9.92 -6.52
CA LEU A 94 4.42 -11.34 -6.44
C LEU A 94 3.62 -11.81 -7.67
N TYR A 95 2.82 -10.96 -8.31
CA TYR A 95 2.09 -11.36 -9.52
C TYR A 95 3.04 -11.73 -10.66
N GLY A 96 4.08 -10.92 -10.87
CA GLY A 96 5.11 -11.18 -11.88
C GLY A 96 5.93 -12.43 -11.53
N LEU A 97 6.33 -12.58 -10.26
CA LEU A 97 7.10 -13.74 -9.79
C LEU A 97 6.33 -15.06 -9.95
N CYS A 98 5.02 -15.03 -9.76
CA CYS A 98 4.16 -16.20 -9.85
C CYS A 98 3.47 -16.37 -11.21
N GLY A 99 3.75 -15.51 -12.20
CA GLY A 99 3.08 -15.58 -13.51
C GLY A 99 1.55 -15.44 -13.44
N ALA A 100 1.05 -14.78 -12.40
CA ALA A 100 -0.37 -14.65 -12.12
C ALA A 100 -0.94 -13.37 -12.72
N THR A 101 -2.19 -13.41 -13.18
CA THR A 101 -2.89 -12.21 -13.66
C THR A 101 -3.17 -11.27 -12.48
N PRO A 102 -2.75 -10.00 -12.55
CA PRO A 102 -3.04 -9.02 -11.51
C PRO A 102 -4.53 -8.85 -11.28
N SER A 103 -4.96 -8.89 -10.01
CA SER A 103 -6.30 -8.43 -9.65
C SER A 103 -6.31 -6.90 -9.63
N PRO A 104 -7.41 -6.24 -10.03
CA PRO A 104 -7.56 -4.81 -9.84
C PRO A 104 -7.43 -4.47 -8.36
N ILE A 105 -6.54 -3.54 -8.04
CA ILE A 105 -6.46 -2.95 -6.71
C ILE A 105 -7.62 -1.95 -6.59
N ALA A 106 -8.43 -2.05 -5.54
CA ALA A 106 -9.53 -1.09 -5.38
C ALA A 106 -8.99 0.33 -5.16
N ASN A 107 -9.80 1.34 -5.48
CA ASN A 107 -9.38 2.74 -5.37
C ASN A 107 -8.91 3.05 -3.93
N GLY A 108 -7.64 3.40 -3.79
CA GLY A 108 -6.98 3.70 -2.51
C GLY A 108 -5.66 4.43 -2.73
N ASP A 109 -5.06 4.93 -1.66
CA ASP A 109 -3.75 5.55 -1.69
C ASP A 109 -2.71 4.46 -1.95
N ASN A 110 -1.99 4.56 -3.07
CA ASN A 110 -1.04 3.55 -3.48
C ASN A 110 0.25 4.15 -4.01
N ALA A 111 1.34 3.44 -3.78
CA ALA A 111 2.64 3.80 -4.30
C ALA A 111 3.53 2.56 -4.41
N ARG A 112 4.55 2.66 -5.26
CA ARG A 112 5.66 1.72 -5.28
C ARG A 112 6.99 2.46 -5.26
N ALA A 113 8.00 1.86 -4.68
CA ALA A 113 9.38 2.30 -4.78
C ALA A 113 10.24 1.12 -5.22
N VAL A 114 11.06 1.33 -6.25
CA VAL A 114 11.89 0.28 -6.85
C VAL A 114 13.35 0.73 -6.86
N VAL A 115 14.23 -0.17 -6.42
CA VAL A 115 15.68 -0.07 -6.51
C VAL A 115 16.18 -1.30 -7.26
N ASP A 116 16.36 -1.16 -8.56
CA ASP A 116 16.90 -2.21 -9.43
C ASP A 116 18.41 -1.98 -9.65
N ASN A 117 19.22 -2.88 -9.11
CA ASN A 117 20.67 -2.85 -9.23
C ASN A 117 21.21 -3.77 -10.35
N GLY A 118 20.32 -4.46 -11.07
CA GLY A 118 20.67 -5.35 -12.18
C GLY A 118 21.19 -6.72 -11.76
N ASP A 119 21.62 -7.50 -12.75
CA ASP A 119 22.07 -8.88 -12.57
C ASP A 119 23.31 -8.98 -11.66
N GLY A 120 23.36 -10.03 -10.84
CA GLY A 120 24.46 -10.25 -9.89
C GLY A 120 24.39 -9.40 -8.63
N HIS A 121 23.38 -8.53 -8.51
CA HIS A 121 23.11 -7.69 -7.35
C HIS A 121 21.72 -7.92 -6.80
N TRP A 122 21.54 -7.64 -5.52
CA TRP A 122 20.22 -7.65 -4.92
C TRP A 122 19.49 -6.36 -5.30
N SER A 123 18.19 -6.45 -5.45
CA SER A 123 17.30 -5.34 -5.78
C SER A 123 16.12 -5.39 -4.83
N ALA A 124 15.45 -4.25 -4.62
CA ALA A 124 14.36 -4.15 -3.65
C ALA A 124 13.19 -3.35 -4.22
N GLU A 125 11.97 -3.77 -3.87
CA GLU A 125 10.72 -3.11 -4.25
C GLU A 125 9.79 -3.18 -3.05
N GLN A 126 9.22 -2.03 -2.69
CA GLN A 126 8.10 -1.99 -1.76
C GLN A 126 6.87 -1.44 -2.47
N VAL A 127 5.74 -2.12 -2.32
CA VAL A 127 4.42 -1.68 -2.78
C VAL A 127 3.53 -1.50 -1.56
N ILE A 128 2.90 -0.34 -1.44
CA ILE A 128 1.96 -0.02 -0.36
C ILE A 128 0.62 0.37 -0.98
N VAL A 129 -0.46 -0.20 -0.46
CA VAL A 129 -1.85 0.14 -0.82
C VAL A 129 -2.65 0.33 0.46
N HIS A 130 -3.09 1.56 0.70
CA HIS A 130 -3.97 1.92 1.80
C HIS A 130 -5.38 2.23 1.29
N TYR A 131 -6.39 1.73 2.00
CA TYR A 131 -7.80 1.92 1.67
C TYR A 131 -8.38 2.92 2.68
N PRO A 132 -8.54 4.20 2.28
CA PRO A 132 -9.02 5.23 3.18
C PRO A 132 -10.52 5.05 3.45
N GLY A 133 -10.95 5.32 4.68
CA GLY A 133 -12.36 5.29 5.06
C GLY A 133 -12.57 4.69 6.45
N ASP A 134 -13.81 4.25 6.70
CA ASP A 134 -14.19 3.57 7.93
C ASP A 134 -13.34 2.29 8.13
N PRO A 135 -12.58 2.16 9.23
CA PRO A 135 -11.64 1.05 9.44
C PRO A 135 -12.31 -0.33 9.43
N TRP A 136 -13.57 -0.43 9.88
CA TRP A 136 -14.30 -1.70 9.85
C TRP A 136 -14.60 -2.15 8.43
N THR A 137 -15.13 -1.25 7.61
CA THR A 137 -15.48 -1.53 6.21
C THR A 137 -14.22 -1.74 5.37
N MET A 138 -13.23 -0.86 5.51
CA MET A 138 -12.00 -0.95 4.72
C MET A 138 -11.11 -2.11 5.17
N GLY A 139 -11.16 -2.50 6.44
CA GLY A 139 -10.51 -3.71 6.94
C GLY A 139 -11.03 -4.99 6.27
N GLN A 140 -12.32 -5.06 5.93
CA GLN A 140 -12.88 -6.18 5.16
C GLN A 140 -12.36 -6.20 3.72
N THR A 141 -12.34 -5.04 3.04
CA THR A 141 -11.77 -4.91 1.69
C THR A 141 -10.31 -5.36 1.65
N VAL A 142 -9.51 -4.84 2.58
CA VAL A 142 -8.07 -5.21 2.71
C VAL A 142 -7.89 -6.68 3.02
N SER A 143 -8.74 -7.26 3.87
CA SER A 143 -8.66 -8.69 4.18
C SER A 143 -8.94 -9.55 2.94
N LEU A 144 -9.89 -9.14 2.08
CA LEU A 144 -10.19 -9.84 0.83
C LEU A 144 -9.03 -9.72 -0.17
N ASP A 145 -8.48 -8.52 -0.35
CA ASP A 145 -7.38 -8.29 -1.28
C ASP A 145 -6.09 -8.97 -0.80
N ALA A 146 -5.81 -8.94 0.51
CA ALA A 146 -4.69 -9.66 1.11
C ALA A 146 -4.85 -11.19 0.97
N ALA A 147 -6.07 -11.72 1.12
CA ALA A 147 -6.36 -13.13 0.89
C ALA A 147 -6.15 -13.52 -0.58
N ASN A 148 -6.48 -12.65 -1.53
CA ASN A 148 -6.19 -12.87 -2.94
C ASN A 148 -4.68 -12.93 -3.21
N LEU A 149 -3.89 -12.01 -2.65
CA LEU A 149 -2.43 -12.01 -2.78
C LEU A 149 -1.79 -13.25 -2.15
N GLN A 150 -2.26 -13.65 -0.96
CA GLN A 150 -1.85 -14.90 -0.33
C GLN A 150 -2.21 -16.12 -1.19
N ASN A 151 -3.39 -16.12 -1.81
CA ASN A 151 -3.77 -17.19 -2.74
C ASN A 151 -2.82 -17.26 -3.94
N VAL A 152 -2.44 -16.12 -4.53
CA VAL A 152 -1.43 -16.07 -5.60
C VAL A 152 -0.11 -16.68 -5.14
N LEU A 153 0.38 -16.32 -3.95
CA LEU A 153 1.57 -16.94 -3.37
C LEU A 153 1.40 -18.45 -3.22
N THR A 154 0.31 -18.93 -2.61
CA THR A 154 0.11 -20.40 -2.43
C THR A 154 -0.03 -21.18 -3.74
N GLN A 155 -0.47 -20.52 -4.82
CA GLN A 155 -0.64 -21.11 -6.15
C GLN A 155 0.56 -20.85 -7.08
N CYS A 156 1.64 -20.25 -6.58
CA CYS A 156 2.76 -19.80 -7.40
C CYS A 156 3.38 -20.91 -8.25
N THR A 157 3.56 -22.11 -7.68
CA THR A 157 4.15 -23.26 -8.39
C THR A 157 3.22 -23.87 -9.45
N SER A 158 1.92 -23.63 -9.34
CA SER A 158 0.89 -24.05 -10.31
C SER A 158 0.76 -23.06 -11.47
N THR A 159 0.85 -21.77 -11.16
CA THR A 159 0.69 -20.65 -12.11
C THR A 159 1.98 -20.32 -12.87
N ALA A 160 3.15 -20.56 -12.26
CA ALA A 160 4.46 -20.51 -12.89
C ALA A 160 5.17 -21.88 -12.76
N PRO A 161 4.91 -22.83 -13.68
CA PRO A 161 5.53 -24.16 -13.64
C PRO A 161 7.06 -24.10 -13.61
N GLY A 162 7.64 -24.87 -12.69
CA GLY A 162 9.09 -24.94 -12.48
C GLY A 162 9.62 -23.97 -11.41
N THR A 163 8.86 -22.93 -11.05
CA THR A 163 9.17 -22.10 -9.90
C THR A 163 9.07 -22.92 -8.61
N THR A 164 9.99 -22.72 -7.67
CA THR A 164 9.90 -23.27 -6.31
C THR A 164 9.41 -22.19 -5.36
N LEU A 165 8.57 -22.58 -4.40
CA LEU A 165 8.07 -21.72 -3.33
C LEU A 165 8.37 -22.36 -1.99
N GLN A 166 8.99 -21.60 -1.09
CA GLN A 166 9.20 -22.00 0.30
C GLN A 166 8.69 -20.91 1.22
N PHE A 167 7.65 -21.20 2.00
CA PHE A 167 7.25 -20.33 3.09
C PHE A 167 8.28 -20.39 4.21
N THR A 168 8.78 -19.22 4.64
CA THR A 168 9.75 -19.10 5.73
C THR A 168 9.08 -18.73 7.05
N THR A 169 7.84 -18.23 6.99
CA THR A 169 6.93 -18.10 8.14
C THR A 169 5.67 -18.97 7.95
N PRO A 170 4.91 -19.27 9.01
CA PRO A 170 3.58 -19.85 8.86
C PRO A 170 2.67 -18.99 7.98
N VAL A 171 1.91 -19.62 7.06
CA VAL A 171 1.01 -18.90 6.12
C VAL A 171 -0.11 -18.14 6.86
N SER A 172 -0.52 -18.63 8.03
CA SER A 172 -1.56 -18.02 8.86
C SER A 172 -1.01 -17.15 9.99
N SER A 173 0.25 -16.72 9.90
CA SER A 173 0.88 -15.88 10.91
C SER A 173 0.14 -14.55 11.10
N ARG A 174 -0.09 -14.21 12.37
CA ARG A 174 -0.58 -12.90 12.78
C ARG A 174 0.60 -12.00 13.14
N CYS A 175 0.40 -10.70 13.04
CA CYS A 175 1.41 -9.74 13.47
C CYS A 175 1.44 -9.65 15.01
N PRO A 176 2.59 -9.91 15.67
CA PRO A 176 2.69 -9.82 17.12
C PRO A 176 2.44 -8.41 17.67
N SER A 177 2.73 -7.39 16.87
CA SER A 177 2.69 -5.98 17.25
C SER A 177 1.30 -5.32 17.18
N VAL A 178 0.29 -6.03 16.68
CA VAL A 178 -1.02 -5.44 16.33
C VAL A 178 -2.14 -6.23 16.99
N ALA A 179 -2.72 -5.65 18.06
CA ALA A 179 -3.72 -6.30 18.89
C ALA A 179 -5.17 -6.10 18.41
N ARG A 180 -5.42 -5.09 17.56
CA ARG A 180 -6.73 -4.70 17.03
C ARG A 180 -6.63 -4.49 15.51
N GLY A 181 -7.75 -4.34 14.81
CA GLY A 181 -7.73 -4.04 13.36
C GLY A 181 -7.43 -5.21 12.41
N GLY A 182 -7.05 -6.39 12.92
CA GLY A 182 -6.67 -7.53 12.07
C GLY A 182 -5.31 -7.34 11.43
N CYS A 183 -4.45 -8.36 11.50
CA CYS A 183 -3.13 -8.29 10.92
C CYS A 183 -2.62 -9.68 10.57
N HIS A 184 -2.22 -9.87 9.32
CA HIS A 184 -1.55 -11.07 8.85
C HIS A 184 -0.24 -10.70 8.17
N GLN A 185 0.73 -11.60 8.30
CA GLN A 185 2.03 -11.45 7.68
C GLN A 185 2.52 -12.81 7.20
N VAL A 186 3.18 -12.85 6.06
CA VAL A 186 3.77 -14.07 5.51
C VAL A 186 5.03 -13.73 4.73
N ALA A 187 6.10 -14.48 4.98
CA ALA A 187 7.32 -14.44 4.19
C ALA A 187 7.52 -15.73 3.39
N ALA A 188 8.07 -15.60 2.20
CA ALA A 188 8.40 -16.71 1.33
C ALA A 188 9.62 -16.44 0.46
N GLU A 189 10.38 -17.49 0.16
CA GLU A 189 11.38 -17.52 -0.91
C GLU A 189 10.75 -18.11 -2.18
N ILE A 190 10.91 -17.42 -3.29
CA ILE A 190 10.49 -17.85 -4.63
C ILE A 190 11.74 -17.94 -5.49
N ARG A 191 11.95 -19.08 -6.16
CA ARG A 191 13.05 -19.26 -7.12
C ARG A 191 12.50 -19.64 -8.48
N SER A 192 13.00 -19.01 -9.53
CA SER A 192 12.59 -19.32 -10.91
C SER A 192 13.03 -20.72 -11.34
N ALA A 193 12.36 -21.26 -12.35
CA ALA A 193 12.61 -22.60 -12.88
C ALA A 193 14.04 -22.83 -13.41
N ASP A 194 14.66 -21.79 -13.95
CA ASP A 194 16.04 -21.80 -14.45
C ASP A 194 17.08 -21.56 -13.33
N GLY A 195 16.63 -21.35 -12.10
CA GLY A 195 17.46 -21.02 -10.94
C GLY A 195 18.19 -19.68 -11.05
N GLN A 196 17.88 -18.87 -12.06
CA GLN A 196 18.52 -17.58 -12.30
C GLN A 196 17.91 -16.46 -11.48
N SER A 197 16.73 -16.64 -10.90
CA SER A 197 16.11 -15.59 -10.07
C SER A 197 15.73 -16.16 -8.72
N THR A 198 16.02 -15.40 -7.67
CA THR A 198 15.57 -15.68 -6.30
C THR A 198 14.95 -14.43 -5.72
N ALA A 199 13.83 -14.56 -5.04
CA ALA A 199 13.10 -13.46 -4.43
C ALA A 199 12.64 -13.84 -3.02
N HIS A 200 12.90 -12.97 -2.07
CA HIS A 200 12.35 -13.02 -0.72
C HIS A 200 11.20 -12.01 -0.66
N VAL A 201 9.99 -12.51 -0.47
CA VAL A 201 8.75 -11.73 -0.44
C VAL A 201 8.25 -11.64 0.98
N TYR A 202 7.94 -10.43 1.43
CA TYR A 202 7.36 -10.10 2.73
C TYR A 202 6.01 -9.43 2.49
N LEU A 203 4.92 -10.18 2.64
CA LEU A 203 3.57 -9.68 2.46
C LEU A 203 2.91 -9.48 3.83
N ALA A 204 2.37 -8.30 4.08
CA ALA A 204 1.59 -8.03 5.28
C ALA A 204 0.35 -7.21 4.96
N ASN A 205 -0.70 -7.42 5.76
CA ASN A 205 -1.81 -6.49 5.85
C ASN A 205 -1.97 -6.05 7.31
N VAL A 206 -2.10 -4.74 7.52
CA VAL A 206 -2.14 -4.10 8.83
C VAL A 206 -3.25 -3.06 8.82
N GLY A 207 -4.30 -3.25 9.61
CA GLY A 207 -5.48 -2.39 9.57
C GLY A 207 -6.10 -2.37 8.17
N SER A 208 -6.23 -1.19 7.56
CA SER A 208 -6.71 -1.03 6.18
C SER A 208 -5.59 -0.83 5.14
N THR A 209 -4.40 -1.37 5.39
CA THR A 209 -3.25 -1.26 4.48
C THR A 209 -2.66 -2.63 4.13
N ILE A 210 -2.26 -2.80 2.88
CA ILE A 210 -1.45 -3.92 2.39
C ILE A 210 -0.07 -3.38 2.03
N THR A 211 0.98 -4.11 2.42
CA THR A 211 2.35 -3.84 2.00
C THR A 211 3.01 -5.13 1.52
N GLU A 212 3.76 -5.03 0.44
CA GLU A 212 4.69 -6.06 -0.02
C GLU A 212 6.09 -5.43 -0.06
N LEU A 213 7.05 -6.05 0.61
CA LEU A 213 8.47 -5.81 0.35
C LEU A 213 9.03 -7.05 -0.35
N THR A 214 9.63 -6.87 -1.51
CA THR A 214 10.31 -7.94 -2.26
C THR A 214 11.78 -7.57 -2.42
N VAL A 215 12.68 -8.46 -1.98
CA VAL A 215 14.12 -8.36 -2.25
C VAL A 215 14.52 -9.50 -3.17
N TRP A 216 15.03 -9.20 -4.35
CA TRP A 216 15.34 -10.22 -5.37
C TRP A 216 16.73 -10.06 -5.95
N ALA A 217 17.23 -11.13 -6.55
CA ALA A 217 18.41 -11.10 -7.39
C ALA A 217 18.16 -11.89 -8.67
N ASN A 218 18.75 -11.41 -9.76
CA ASN A 218 18.83 -12.12 -11.03
C ASN A 218 20.27 -12.59 -11.26
N GLY A 219 20.45 -13.70 -11.94
CA GLY A 219 21.72 -14.44 -12.02
C GLY A 219 22.18 -14.99 -10.67
N THR A 220 23.48 -15.23 -10.56
CA THR A 220 24.11 -15.58 -9.28
C THR A 220 24.51 -14.29 -8.57
N PRO A 221 23.88 -13.92 -7.44
CA PRO A 221 24.25 -12.72 -6.72
C PRO A 221 25.68 -12.84 -6.19
N SER A 222 26.44 -11.75 -6.32
CA SER A 222 27.83 -11.65 -5.85
C SER A 222 27.95 -11.78 -4.33
N THR A 223 26.90 -11.39 -3.60
CA THR A 223 26.75 -11.61 -2.17
C THR A 223 25.65 -12.65 -1.91
N PRO A 224 25.93 -13.70 -1.10
CA PRO A 224 24.89 -14.64 -0.73
C PRO A 224 23.81 -13.94 0.10
N TRP A 225 22.62 -14.53 0.18
CA TRP A 225 21.55 -13.99 1.02
C TRP A 225 21.98 -13.96 2.50
N ALA A 226 22.28 -12.76 3.00
CA ALA A 226 22.48 -12.46 4.42
C ALA A 226 21.30 -11.67 5.03
N GLY A 227 20.05 -12.13 4.81
CA GLY A 227 18.87 -11.44 5.32
C GLY A 227 18.74 -11.49 6.86
N ALA A 228 18.09 -10.48 7.44
CA ALA A 228 17.64 -10.51 8.83
C ALA A 228 16.60 -11.62 9.02
N ALA A 229 16.29 -11.97 10.28
CA ALA A 229 15.15 -12.84 10.54
C ALA A 229 13.87 -12.17 9.98
N ASP A 230 12.96 -12.97 9.39
CA ASP A 230 11.75 -12.42 8.77
C ASP A 230 10.94 -11.54 9.72
N GLU A 231 11.00 -11.86 11.01
CA GLU A 231 10.27 -11.15 12.06
C GLU A 231 10.86 -9.76 12.33
N ASP A 232 12.16 -9.59 12.13
CA ASP A 232 12.83 -8.30 12.23
C ASP A 232 12.48 -7.40 11.04
N VAL A 233 12.22 -7.99 9.87
CA VAL A 233 11.76 -7.28 8.67
C VAL A 233 10.31 -6.80 8.89
N PHE A 234 9.42 -7.68 9.35
CA PHE A 234 8.05 -7.30 9.69
C PHE A 234 7.98 -6.28 10.84
N ALA A 235 8.83 -6.41 11.86
CA ALA A 235 8.91 -5.44 12.95
C ALA A 235 9.46 -4.07 12.50
N ALA A 236 10.20 -4.00 11.40
CA ALA A 236 10.63 -2.75 10.79
C ALA A 236 9.56 -2.14 9.87
N MET A 237 8.79 -2.98 9.17
CA MET A 237 7.81 -2.56 8.17
C MET A 237 6.45 -2.23 8.77
N ASN A 238 5.85 -3.15 9.54
CA ASN A 238 4.45 -3.07 9.94
C ASN A 238 4.14 -1.87 10.88
N PRO A 239 5.00 -1.54 11.88
CA PRO A 239 4.73 -0.39 12.74
C PRO A 239 4.72 0.95 12.02
N GLN A 240 5.47 1.10 10.92
CA GLN A 240 5.51 2.35 10.13
C GLN A 240 4.13 2.69 9.57
N LEU A 241 3.39 1.68 9.08
CA LEU A 241 2.02 1.85 8.59
C LEU A 241 1.10 2.41 9.68
N CYS A 242 1.26 1.95 10.92
CA CYS A 242 0.46 2.41 12.06
C CYS A 242 0.90 3.78 12.63
N THR A 243 2.03 4.33 12.17
CA THR A 243 2.37 5.74 12.46
C THR A 243 1.60 6.72 11.57
N VAL A 244 1.11 6.23 10.43
CA VAL A 244 0.43 7.02 9.40
C VAL A 244 -1.08 6.78 9.41
N TRP A 245 -1.51 5.53 9.57
CA TRP A 245 -2.91 5.13 9.52
C TRP A 245 -3.33 4.37 10.78
N GLU A 246 -4.64 4.28 11.01
CA GLU A 246 -5.19 3.60 12.18
C GLU A 246 -5.01 2.07 12.10
N CYS A 247 -4.51 1.52 13.21
CA CYS A 247 -4.39 0.10 13.55
C CYS A 247 -4.90 -0.07 15.01
#